data_AF-A0A918YS58-F1
#
_entry.id   AF-A0A918YS58-F1
#
_cell.length_a   1.000
_cell.length_b   1.000
_cell.length_c   1.000
_cell.angle_alpha   90.00
_cell.angle_beta   90.00
_cell.angle_gamma   90.00
#
_symmetry.space_group_name_H-M   'P 1'
#
loop_
_entity.id
_entity.type
_entity.pdbx_description
1 polymer ?
#
loop_
_entity_poly.entity_id
_entity_poly.type
_entity_poly.pdbx_seq_one_letter_code
_entity_poly.pdbx_strand_id
1 'polypeptide(L)'
;MDGQAVGRMAPSLPYIDTVPADGGLRVRLTTARAVLNVGEDTVTLSAAGAVYEFAPEAAAVLRPLADGRTMDLATLADTAGLALEDVAALVQELVAGQAATVGSLL
;
A
#
# COMPACT_ATOMS: atom_id res chain seq x y z
N MET A 1 25.76 -20.04 2.22
CA MET A 1 25.67 -18.58 2.02
C MET A 1 24.26 -18.34 1.49
N ASP A 2 23.34 -17.67 2.17
CA ASP A 2 23.47 -16.69 3.24
C ASP A 2 22.27 -16.74 4.19
N GLY A 3 22.54 -17.03 5.47
CA GLY A 3 21.63 -16.77 6.56
C GLY A 3 21.98 -15.41 7.13
N GLN A 4 21.27 -14.35 6.73
CA GLN A 4 21.32 -13.04 7.39
C GLN A 4 20.16 -12.14 6.97
N ALA A 5 18.92 -12.62 7.12
CA ALA A 5 17.82 -11.70 7.41
C ALA A 5 17.76 -11.59 8.94
N VAL A 6 18.53 -10.65 9.52
CA VAL A 6 18.35 -10.26 10.93
C VAL A 6 16.90 -9.83 11.05
N GLY A 7 16.09 -10.62 11.76
CA GLY A 7 14.70 -10.29 12.08
C GLY A 7 14.69 -9.00 12.88
N ARG A 8 14.64 -7.86 12.19
CA ARG A 8 14.32 -6.59 12.83
C ARG A 8 12.91 -6.75 13.33
N MET A 9 12.74 -6.76 14.65
CA MET A 9 11.47 -6.49 15.28
C MET A 9 11.12 -5.04 14.91
N ALA A 10 10.50 -4.83 13.75
CA ALA A 10 9.81 -3.58 13.50
C ALA A 10 8.71 -3.52 14.57
N PRO A 11 8.66 -2.48 15.41
CA PRO A 11 7.56 -2.34 16.33
C PRO A 11 6.27 -2.38 15.51
N SER A 12 5.37 -3.29 15.86
CA SER A 12 4.00 -3.20 15.37
C SER A 12 3.52 -1.77 15.63
N LEU A 13 2.83 -1.17 14.67
CA LEU A 13 2.17 0.09 14.94
C LEU A 13 1.29 -0.09 16.19
N PRO A 14 1.23 0.91 17.11
CA PRO A 14 0.30 0.85 18.24
C PRO A 14 -1.09 0.53 17.68
N TYR A 15 -1.93 -0.24 18.40
CA TYR A 15 -3.25 -0.63 17.90
C TYR A 15 -4.00 0.61 17.37
N ILE A 16 -4.12 0.68 16.05
CA ILE A 16 -4.71 1.77 15.30
C ILE A 16 -5.86 1.16 14.50
N ASP A 17 -7.04 1.72 14.68
CA ASP A 17 -8.27 1.27 14.00
C ASP A 17 -8.21 1.59 12.50
N THR A 18 -7.43 2.61 12.15
CA THR A 18 -7.19 3.06 10.78
C THR A 18 -5.71 3.41 10.56
N VAL A 19 -5.22 3.24 9.33
CA VAL A 19 -3.90 3.76 8.92
C VAL A 19 -3.93 5.29 9.05
N PRO A 20 -3.07 5.90 9.89
CA PRO A 20 -3.05 7.35 10.04
C PRO A 20 -2.51 8.00 8.77
N ALA A 21 -3.00 9.20 8.47
CA ALA A 21 -2.49 10.07 7.41
C ALA A 21 -1.11 10.67 7.80
N ASP A 22 -0.13 9.80 8.02
CA ASP A 22 1.25 10.14 8.30
C ASP A 22 2.10 9.87 7.06
N GLY A 23 2.64 10.95 6.48
CA GLY A 23 3.44 10.91 5.27
C GLY A 23 4.72 10.08 5.40
N GLY A 24 5.24 9.90 6.62
CA GLY A 24 6.43 9.10 6.90
C GLY A 24 6.16 7.60 6.98
N LEU A 25 4.88 7.17 7.01
CA LEU A 25 4.55 5.76 6.93
C LEU A 25 4.87 5.22 5.55
N ARG A 26 5.47 4.03 5.53
CA ARG A 26 5.71 3.28 4.32
C ARG A 26 4.68 2.19 4.16
N VAL A 27 4.40 1.83 2.91
CA VAL A 27 3.50 0.76 2.51
C VAL A 27 4.18 -0.12 1.46
N ARG A 28 3.92 -1.43 1.54
CA ARG A 28 4.21 -2.38 0.46
C ARG A 28 3.12 -3.46 0.38
N LEU A 29 2.97 -4.10 -0.77
CA LEU A 29 2.10 -5.27 -0.88
C LEU A 29 2.72 -6.48 -0.17
N THR A 30 1.86 -7.31 0.42
CA THR A 30 2.26 -8.57 1.06
C THR A 30 2.47 -9.70 0.06
N THR A 31 1.97 -9.53 -1.18
CA THR A 31 2.03 -10.54 -2.23
C THR A 31 2.89 -10.12 -3.41
N ALA A 32 3.74 -11.03 -3.90
CA ALA A 32 4.61 -10.79 -5.06
C ALA A 32 3.89 -10.85 -6.43
N ARG A 33 2.62 -11.26 -6.47
CA ARG A 33 1.84 -11.47 -7.71
C ARG A 33 0.59 -10.60 -7.75
N ALA A 34 0.70 -9.36 -7.30
CA ALA A 34 -0.39 -8.42 -7.46
C ALA A 34 -0.56 -8.11 -8.96
N VAL A 35 -1.81 -8.05 -9.42
CA VAL A 35 -2.14 -7.67 -10.80
C VAL A 35 -2.98 -6.41 -10.74
N LEU A 36 -2.48 -5.35 -11.38
CA LEU A 36 -3.19 -4.08 -11.53
C LEU A 36 -3.76 -3.99 -12.94
N ASN A 37 -5.06 -3.77 -13.05
CA ASN A 37 -5.74 -3.48 -14.31
C ASN A 37 -6.34 -2.08 -14.25
N VAL A 38 -6.05 -1.26 -15.25
CA VAL A 38 -6.51 0.13 -15.34
C VAL A 38 -7.51 0.20 -16.48
N GLY A 39 -8.80 0.27 -16.15
CA GLY A 39 -9.89 0.53 -17.09
C GLY A 39 -10.15 2.02 -17.25
N GLU A 40 -11.14 2.37 -18.09
CA GLU A 40 -11.54 3.76 -18.31
C GLU A 40 -12.22 4.36 -17.07
N ASP A 41 -13.12 3.61 -16.44
CA ASP A 41 -13.94 4.09 -15.31
C ASP A 41 -13.51 3.53 -13.95
N THR A 42 -12.64 2.51 -13.93
CA THR A 42 -12.27 1.81 -12.69
C THR A 42 -10.88 1.19 -12.77
N VAL A 43 -10.22 1.09 -11.61
CA VAL A 43 -8.95 0.41 -11.43
C VAL A 43 -9.17 -0.78 -10.52
N THR A 44 -8.75 -1.96 -10.97
CA THR A 44 -8.82 -3.17 -10.16
C THR A 44 -7.44 -3.67 -9.76
N LEU A 45 -7.28 -3.96 -8.47
CA LEU A 45 -6.09 -4.63 -7.94
C LEU A 45 -6.49 -6.04 -7.49
N SER A 46 -5.85 -7.06 -8.05
CA SER A 46 -5.96 -8.43 -7.54
C SER A 46 -4.75 -8.73 -6.66
N ALA A 47 -4.96 -8.90 -5.35
CA ALA A 47 -3.90 -9.16 -4.37
C ALA A 47 -4.45 -9.95 -3.17
N ALA A 48 -3.60 -10.76 -2.53
CA ALA A 48 -3.97 -11.60 -1.38
C ALA A 48 -5.24 -12.47 -1.57
N GLY A 49 -5.54 -12.89 -2.81
CA GLY A 49 -6.72 -13.71 -3.12
C GLY A 49 -8.03 -12.93 -3.19
N ALA A 50 -7.99 -11.60 -3.09
CA ALA A 50 -9.12 -10.70 -3.25
C ALA A 50 -8.94 -9.78 -4.47
N VAL A 51 -10.05 -9.20 -4.92
CA VAL A 51 -10.08 -8.15 -5.93
C VAL A 51 -10.61 -6.89 -5.27
N TYR A 52 -9.85 -5.81 -5.40
CA TYR A 52 -10.19 -4.48 -4.90
C TYR A 52 -10.52 -3.60 -6.09
N GLU A 53 -11.60 -2.83 -5.98
CA GLU A 53 -12.03 -1.89 -6.99
C GLU A 53 -11.87 -0.46 -6.46
N PHE A 54 -11.25 0.40 -7.25
CA PHE A 54 -10.98 1.79 -6.90
C PHE A 54 -11.32 2.72 -8.06
N ALA A 55 -11.47 4.00 -7.74
CA ALA A 55 -11.59 5.05 -8.75
C ALA A 55 -10.32 5.16 -9.61
N PRO A 56 -10.40 5.65 -10.86
CA PRO A 56 -9.27 5.77 -11.78
C PRO A 56 -8.03 6.47 -11.20
N GLU A 57 -8.25 7.47 -10.35
CA GLU A 57 -7.21 8.29 -9.71
C GLU A 57 -6.28 7.44 -8.81
N ALA A 58 -6.77 6.31 -8.29
CA ALA A 58 -6.00 5.38 -7.49
C ALA A 58 -4.89 4.67 -8.29
N ALA A 59 -4.96 4.66 -9.63
CA ALA A 59 -3.95 4.00 -10.46
C ALA A 59 -2.53 4.47 -10.16
N ALA A 60 -2.34 5.78 -9.95
CA ALA A 60 -1.03 6.37 -9.66
C ALA A 60 -0.47 5.92 -8.31
N VAL A 61 -1.34 5.66 -7.33
CA VAL A 61 -0.97 5.11 -6.02
C VAL A 61 -0.65 3.62 -6.12
N LEU A 62 -1.47 2.86 -6.84
CA LEU A 62 -1.42 1.40 -6.86
C LEU A 62 -0.30 0.84 -7.76
N ARG A 63 0.04 1.54 -8.85
CA ARG A 63 1.06 1.12 -9.81
C ARG A 63 2.43 0.83 -9.17
N PRO A 64 3.05 1.75 -8.40
CA PRO A 64 4.32 1.45 -7.76
C PRO A 64 4.26 0.26 -6.79
N LEU A 65 3.13 0.09 -6.09
CA LEU A 65 2.94 -1.02 -5.16
C LEU A 65 2.79 -2.35 -5.89
N ALA A 66 2.05 -2.37 -7.01
CA ALA A 66 1.93 -3.53 -7.89
C ALA A 66 3.27 -3.91 -8.55
N ASP A 67 4.14 -2.93 -8.83
CA ASP A 67 5.53 -3.15 -9.26
C ASP A 67 6.42 -3.75 -8.14
N GLY A 68 5.88 -3.96 -6.94
CA GLY A 68 6.58 -4.51 -5.79
C GLY A 68 7.42 -3.49 -5.01
N ARG A 69 7.24 -2.18 -5.25
CA ARG A 69 7.99 -1.14 -4.54
C ARG A 69 7.39 -0.87 -3.16
N THR A 70 8.28 -0.59 -2.19
CA THR A 70 7.90 0.05 -0.93
C THR A 70 7.91 1.56 -1.12
N MET A 71 6.81 2.23 -0.77
CA MET A 71 6.65 3.68 -0.96
C MET A 71 6.20 4.33 0.35
N ASP A 72 6.62 5.57 0.61
CA ASP A 72 6.03 6.39 1.66
C ASP A 72 4.72 7.05 1.19
N LEU A 73 3.79 7.28 2.14
CA LEU A 73 2.46 7.79 1.83
C LEU A 73 2.50 9.21 1.25
N ALA A 74 3.45 10.06 1.67
CA ALA A 74 3.63 11.40 1.12
C ALA A 74 3.98 11.35 -0.38
N THR A 75 4.96 10.55 -0.76
CA THR A 75 5.37 10.39 -2.17
C THR A 75 4.23 9.84 -3.03
N LEU A 76 3.42 8.91 -2.50
CA LEU A 76 2.24 8.40 -3.20
C LEU A 76 1.19 9.49 -3.41
N ALA A 77 0.89 10.28 -2.37
CA ALA A 77 -0.06 11.40 -2.45
C ALA A 77 0.40 12.45 -3.46
N ASP A 78 1.66 12.88 -3.39
CA ASP A 78 2.25 13.86 -4.29
C ASP A 78 2.24 13.37 -5.75
N THR A 79 2.62 12.11 -5.98
CA THR A 79 2.65 11.53 -7.33
C THR A 79 1.26 11.41 -7.94
N ALA A 80 0.26 11.08 -7.12
CA ALA A 80 -1.13 10.93 -7.56
C ALA A 80 -1.90 12.25 -7.59
N GLY A 81 -1.38 13.32 -6.99
CA GLY A 81 -2.11 14.58 -6.80
C GLY A 81 -3.32 14.42 -5.87
N LEU A 82 -3.26 13.49 -4.92
CA LEU A 82 -4.33 13.17 -3.97
C LEU A 82 -4.04 13.72 -2.58
N ALA A 83 -5.07 13.89 -1.77
CA ALA A 83 -4.87 14.19 -0.36
C ALA A 83 -4.24 12.97 0.35
N LEU A 84 -3.37 13.24 1.31
CA LEU A 84 -2.74 12.19 2.12
C LEU A 84 -3.77 11.32 2.86
N GLU A 85 -4.90 11.92 3.26
CA GLU A 85 -6.03 11.23 3.90
C GLU A 85 -6.67 10.20 2.97
N ASP A 86 -6.87 10.55 1.68
CA ASP A 86 -7.43 9.64 0.69
C ASP A 86 -6.48 8.47 0.40
N VAL A 87 -5.17 8.74 0.35
CA VAL A 87 -4.15 7.69 0.20
C VAL A 87 -4.12 6.78 1.42
N ALA A 88 -4.20 7.34 2.64
CA ALA A 88 -4.25 6.55 3.87
C ALA A 88 -5.51 5.67 3.94
N ALA A 89 -6.67 6.19 3.52
CA ALA A 89 -7.91 5.42 3.44
C ALA A 89 -7.82 4.28 2.41
N LEU A 90 -7.26 4.53 1.23
CA LEU A 90 -7.00 3.50 0.23
C LEU A 90 -6.09 2.40 0.80
N VAL A 91 -5.00 2.79 1.46
CA VAL A 91 -4.06 1.83 2.08
C VAL A 91 -4.73 1.06 3.21
N GLN A 92 -5.62 1.68 3.98
CA GLN A 92 -6.42 1.01 4.99
C GLN A 92 -7.25 -0.14 4.40
N GLU A 93 -7.92 0.05 3.26
CA GLU A 93 -8.67 -1.03 2.60
C GLU A 93 -7.77 -2.23 2.26
N LEU A 94 -6.56 -1.96 1.74
CA LEU A 94 -5.59 -3.00 1.44
C LEU A 94 -5.05 -3.70 2.68
N VAL A 95 -4.82 -2.95 3.77
CA VAL A 95 -4.35 -3.51 5.05
C VAL A 95 -5.46 -4.36 5.68
N ALA A 96 -6.71 -3.91 5.68
CA ALA A 96 -7.85 -4.67 6.18
C ALA A 96 -7.98 -6.00 5.45
N GLY A 97 -7.85 -6.00 4.12
CA GLY A 97 -7.82 -7.20 3.28
C GLY A 97 -6.50 -7.99 3.28
N GLN A 98 -5.53 -7.63 4.14
CA GLN A 98 -4.21 -8.26 4.25
C GLN A 98 -3.36 -8.22 2.97
N ALA A 99 -3.74 -7.38 1.99
CA ALA A 99 -3.02 -7.18 0.73
C ALA A 99 -1.82 -6.25 0.87
N ALA A 100 -1.82 -5.39 1.88
CA ALA A 100 -0.71 -4.48 2.17
C ALA A 100 -0.30 -4.53 3.64
N THR A 101 0.93 -4.09 3.90
CA THR A 101 1.45 -3.83 5.24
C THR A 101 2.03 -2.43 5.29
N VAL A 102 1.90 -1.79 6.45
CA VAL A 102 2.41 -0.44 6.72
C VAL A 102 3.39 -0.44 7.90
N GLY A 103 4.35 0.48 7.87
CA GLY A 103 5.28 0.67 8.98
C GLY A 103 6.27 1.80 8.71
N SER A 104 6.83 2.37 9.78
CA SER A 104 7.82 3.45 9.68
C SER A 104 9.23 2.98 9.29
N LEU A 105 9.48 1.67 9.30
CA LEU A 105 10.79 1.05 9.03
C LEU A 105 10.77 0.00 7.91
N LEU A 106 9.71 -0.01 7.07
CA LEU A 106 9.63 -0.91 5.91
C LEU A 106 10.71 -0.62 4.87
#